data_AF-A0A7V7AT60-F1
#
_entry.id   AF-A0A7V7AT60-F1
#
_cell.length_a   1.000
_cell.length_b   1.000
_cell.length_c   1.000
_cell.angle_alpha   90.00
_cell.angle_beta   90.00
_cell.angle_gamma   90.00
#
_symmetry.space_group_name_H-M   'P 1'
#
loop_
_entity.id
_entity.type
_entity.pdbx_description
1 polymer ?
#
loop_
_entity_poly.entity_id
_entity_poly.type
_entity_poly.pdbx_seq_one_letter_code
_entity_poly.pdbx_strand_id
1 'polypeptide(L)'
;MDDDPEKEKYERYLTFQAKPKQEWEKEYEPIRVEASIDWLRDFTKEDYLRVGGGGKVSKDGKKYIPLIYDLFLTQVLESRPHDYQLAPEISPHTVKFYLHDKVQAENIKRDDQADLVEGWRWYLPIYLKFYGVKRVVGIDLEVVEVEQVSPVRAGSKQMGSCLLRNNGGKLETFRVNYWADGKVVGSEVLELEGGEDCRRNFNWQVPWKKEECLLRVEVEPVVGEIDLGNNWKEIVVEVEKPDLVKPDCLFMNLCENEWLETYSWRVSYDCSYFDENGVYHPSTCWRTRTETVNYRESLEVILEINTKQCEDRGRESRGYWEIYPATQRGGKFYGRDPNQITRSGYGFEVVVKTIYWTDWETKVPRAARAKGGSFEGPGEVVVQFHDRGEIIRLEPVEKRQEKDREITVWKLPEEAYVFSDGETIWERKYYTEVELPDGEYLVRAIVAPCGKEIGEICQDEKVVIYGSIYDDLYTRPAKKQEW
;
A
#
# COMPACT_ATOMS: atom_id res chain seq x y z
N MET A 1 -5.52 31.23 63.85
CA MET A 1 -6.92 30.85 64.05
C MET A 1 -7.68 32.14 64.13
N ASP A 2 -8.42 32.47 63.08
CA ASP A 2 -9.59 33.34 63.18
C ASP A 2 -10.52 32.90 62.05
N ASP A 3 -11.40 31.97 62.44
CA ASP A 3 -12.57 31.50 61.71
C ASP A 3 -13.58 32.65 61.61
N ASP A 4 -13.39 33.51 60.61
CA ASP A 4 -14.40 34.49 60.20
C ASP A 4 -14.99 34.06 58.85
N PRO A 5 -16.18 33.42 58.83
CA PRO A 5 -16.83 32.98 57.60
C PRO A 5 -17.34 34.14 56.71
N GLU A 6 -17.21 35.40 57.14
CA GLU A 6 -17.52 36.57 56.31
C GLU A 6 -16.29 37.14 55.58
N LYS A 7 -15.06 36.64 55.85
CA LYS A 7 -13.85 37.04 55.12
C LYS A 7 -13.66 36.33 53.78
N GLU A 8 -14.55 35.40 53.43
CA GLU A 8 -14.60 34.73 52.12
C GLU A 8 -15.47 35.46 51.08
N LYS A 9 -15.80 36.75 51.29
CA LYS A 9 -16.70 37.52 50.42
C LYS A 9 -16.04 38.48 49.42
N TYR A 10 -14.70 38.54 49.35
CA TYR A 10 -14.01 39.40 48.38
C TYR A 10 -12.93 38.71 47.54
N GLU A 11 -12.75 37.40 47.68
CA GLU A 11 -12.29 36.66 46.52
C GLU A 11 -13.46 36.63 45.56
N ARG A 12 -13.33 37.30 44.40
CA ARG A 12 -13.59 36.70 43.09
C ARG A 12 -13.93 37.71 41.97
N TYR A 13 -13.25 37.44 40.85
CA TYR A 13 -13.57 37.73 39.45
C TYR A 13 -13.38 39.15 38.93
N LEU A 14 -12.32 39.30 38.14
CA LEU A 14 -12.32 40.17 36.97
C LEU A 14 -12.80 39.35 35.77
N THR A 15 -14.11 39.29 35.58
CA THR A 15 -14.71 38.67 34.40
C THR A 15 -14.74 39.70 33.28
N PHE A 16 -13.88 39.54 32.28
CA PHE A 16 -14.00 40.26 31.01
C PHE A 16 -15.13 39.63 30.20
N GLN A 17 -16.34 40.17 30.33
CA GLN A 17 -17.44 39.81 29.44
C GLN A 17 -17.38 40.75 28.22
N ALA A 18 -16.55 40.40 27.23
CA ALA A 18 -16.80 40.88 25.88
C ALA A 18 -18.21 40.40 25.51
N LYS A 19 -19.13 41.31 25.16
CA LYS A 19 -20.49 40.90 24.79
C LYS A 19 -20.39 39.99 23.57
N PRO A 20 -20.77 38.69 23.68
CA PRO A 20 -20.95 37.86 22.50
C PRO A 20 -22.18 38.41 21.80
N LYS A 21 -22.01 38.97 20.59
CA LYS A 21 -22.97 39.49 19.60
C LYS A 21 -22.57 40.86 19.03
N GLN A 22 -21.29 41.10 18.76
CA GLN A 22 -20.93 42.22 17.87
C GLN A 22 -21.13 41.83 16.39
N GLU A 23 -21.39 42.79 15.50
CA GLU A 23 -21.73 42.50 14.08
C GLU A 23 -20.63 41.70 13.36
N TRP A 24 -19.37 41.95 13.68
CA TRP A 24 -18.24 41.21 13.12
C TRP A 24 -18.23 39.72 13.51
N GLU A 25 -18.86 39.30 14.61
CA GLU A 25 -18.97 37.86 14.95
C GLU A 25 -19.78 37.06 13.93
N LYS A 26 -20.63 37.74 13.14
CA LYS A 26 -21.36 37.11 12.03
C LYS A 26 -20.47 36.86 10.81
N GLU A 27 -19.34 37.56 10.70
CA GLU A 27 -18.47 37.55 9.53
C GLU A 27 -17.27 36.62 9.68
N TYR A 28 -17.01 36.09 10.88
CA TYR A 28 -15.81 35.31 11.19
C TYR A 28 -16.13 33.99 11.94
N GLU A 29 -15.32 32.93 11.75
CA GLU A 29 -15.39 31.66 12.50
C GLU A 29 -14.56 31.70 13.82
N PRO A 30 -14.36 30.60 14.62
CA PRO A 30 -14.16 30.69 16.06
C PRO A 30 -13.09 31.71 16.43
N ILE A 31 -13.54 32.73 17.15
CA ILE A 31 -12.76 33.92 17.43
C ILE A 31 -11.85 33.62 18.61
N ARG A 32 -10.53 33.67 18.36
CA ARG A 32 -9.55 33.72 19.44
C ARG A 32 -9.44 35.15 19.95
N VAL A 33 -9.51 35.32 21.27
CA VAL A 33 -9.31 36.60 21.94
C VAL A 33 -7.97 36.59 22.65
N GLU A 34 -7.14 37.60 22.40
CA GLU A 34 -5.89 37.83 23.14
C GLU A 34 -5.96 39.13 23.92
N ALA A 35 -5.58 39.10 25.19
CA ALA A 35 -5.51 40.28 26.05
C ALA A 35 -4.06 40.78 26.19
N SER A 36 -3.82 42.08 26.05
CA SER A 36 -2.50 42.70 26.25
C SER A 36 -2.60 44.01 27.04
N ILE A 37 -1.56 44.28 27.84
CA ILE A 37 -1.39 45.52 28.60
C ILE A 37 -0.17 46.34 28.17
N ASP A 38 0.68 45.82 27.27
CA ASP A 38 2.01 46.38 26.95
C ASP A 38 1.97 47.75 26.26
N TRP A 39 0.83 48.07 25.67
CA TRP A 39 0.57 49.25 24.83
C TRP A 39 0.06 50.47 25.63
N LEU A 40 -0.12 50.35 26.94
CA LEU A 40 -0.77 51.39 27.77
C LEU A 40 0.12 52.56 28.19
N ARG A 41 1.44 52.46 28.01
CA ARG A 41 2.35 53.56 28.37
C ARG A 41 2.25 54.74 27.41
N ASP A 42 1.97 54.46 26.14
CA ASP A 42 1.95 55.45 25.06
C ASP A 42 0.57 55.52 24.35
N PHE A 43 -0.50 55.10 25.03
CA PHE A 43 -1.83 55.00 24.44
C PHE A 43 -2.39 56.36 24.01
N THR A 44 -2.62 56.52 22.70
CA THR A 44 -3.07 57.78 22.09
C THR A 44 -4.56 57.82 21.77
N LYS A 45 -5.05 58.99 21.32
CA LYS A 45 -6.42 59.14 20.81
C LYS A 45 -6.64 58.35 19.53
N GLU A 46 -5.62 58.29 18.68
CA GLU A 46 -5.60 57.49 17.47
C GLU A 46 -5.72 56.00 17.80
N ASP A 47 -5.01 55.53 18.83
CA ASP A 47 -5.14 54.15 19.31
C ASP A 47 -6.54 53.86 19.84
N TYR A 48 -7.14 54.79 20.61
CA TYR A 48 -8.50 54.67 21.10
C TYR A 48 -9.53 54.49 19.99
N LEU A 49 -9.42 55.29 18.92
CA LEU A 49 -10.31 55.16 17.77
C LEU A 49 -10.06 53.87 17.00
N ARG A 50 -8.79 53.46 16.85
CA ARG A 50 -8.40 52.21 16.16
C ARG A 50 -8.95 50.96 16.83
N VAL A 51 -9.01 50.93 18.16
CA VAL A 51 -9.50 49.78 18.93
C VAL A 51 -11.03 49.78 19.13
N GLY A 52 -11.76 50.71 18.51
CA GLY A 52 -13.21 50.80 18.60
C GLY A 52 -13.72 51.49 19.87
N GLY A 53 -12.85 52.21 20.57
CA GLY A 53 -13.15 52.93 21.81
C GLY A 53 -13.12 52.06 23.06
N GLY A 54 -13.56 52.65 24.17
CA GLY A 54 -13.54 52.05 25.50
C GLY A 54 -14.75 52.52 26.30
N GLY A 55 -15.10 51.79 27.34
CA GLY A 55 -16.34 52.05 28.06
C GLY A 55 -16.37 51.38 29.42
N LYS A 56 -17.39 51.73 30.19
CA LYS A 56 -17.62 51.19 31.53
C LYS A 56 -18.96 50.50 31.63
N VAL A 57 -19.13 49.66 32.63
CA VAL A 57 -20.44 49.07 32.95
C VAL A 57 -21.20 50.03 33.87
N SER A 58 -22.52 50.13 33.70
CA SER A 58 -23.39 50.86 34.62
C SER A 58 -23.25 50.35 36.07
N LYS A 59 -23.67 51.17 37.04
CA LYS A 59 -23.61 50.81 38.47
C LYS A 59 -24.33 49.49 38.79
N ASP A 60 -25.43 49.21 38.10
CA ASP A 60 -26.23 47.99 38.25
C ASP A 60 -25.66 46.77 37.49
N GLY A 61 -24.56 46.93 36.76
CA GLY A 61 -23.92 45.84 36.00
C GLY A 61 -24.60 45.50 34.67
N LYS A 62 -25.71 46.16 34.31
CA LYS A 62 -26.59 45.69 33.20
C LYS A 62 -26.33 46.34 31.85
N LYS A 63 -25.67 47.50 31.81
CA LYS A 63 -25.47 48.28 30.58
C LYS A 63 -24.00 48.59 30.37
N TYR A 64 -23.55 48.53 29.13
CA TYR A 64 -22.27 49.07 28.73
C TYR A 64 -22.45 50.54 28.33
N ILE A 65 -21.63 51.41 28.89
CA ILE A 65 -21.62 52.85 28.69
C ILE A 65 -20.34 53.16 27.90
N PRO A 66 -20.44 53.45 26.60
CA PRO A 66 -19.28 53.90 25.83
C PRO A 66 -18.81 55.24 26.41
N LEU A 67 -17.51 55.37 26.59
CA LEU A 67 -16.90 56.63 26.95
C LEU A 67 -16.44 57.34 25.67
N ILE A 68 -16.21 58.64 25.75
CA ILE A 68 -15.38 59.35 24.76
C ILE A 68 -13.94 59.33 25.25
N TYR A 69 -12.98 59.59 24.36
CA TYR A 69 -11.55 59.51 24.68
C TYR A 69 -11.16 60.24 25.97
N ASP A 70 -11.61 61.49 26.17
CA ASP A 70 -11.25 62.29 27.34
C ASP A 70 -11.80 61.70 28.66
N LEU A 71 -13.00 61.11 28.62
CA LEU A 71 -13.59 60.42 29.76
C LEU A 71 -12.91 59.07 30.02
N PHE A 72 -12.47 58.37 28.97
CA PHE A 72 -11.70 57.14 29.11
C PHE A 72 -10.32 57.43 29.73
N LEU A 73 -9.64 58.48 29.29
CA LEU A 73 -8.36 58.89 29.84
C LEU A 73 -8.46 59.14 31.35
N THR A 74 -9.40 59.99 31.76
CA THR A 74 -9.56 60.39 33.18
C THR A 74 -10.13 59.29 34.07
N GLN A 75 -11.16 58.56 33.62
CA GLN A 75 -11.85 57.58 34.48
C GLN A 75 -11.24 56.17 34.45
N VAL A 76 -10.46 55.83 33.42
CA VAL A 76 -9.91 54.48 33.23
C VAL A 76 -8.38 54.49 33.26
N LEU A 77 -7.72 55.37 32.51
CA LEU A 77 -6.25 55.37 32.45
C LEU A 77 -5.60 56.07 33.63
N GLU A 78 -6.08 57.25 34.01
CA GLU A 78 -5.54 58.01 35.16
C GLU A 78 -5.94 57.38 36.50
N SER A 79 -7.04 56.63 36.54
CA SER A 79 -7.55 55.94 37.73
C SER A 79 -7.15 54.46 37.79
N ARG A 80 -6.20 54.02 36.96
CA ARG A 80 -5.74 52.61 36.91
C ARG A 80 -4.95 52.25 38.17
N PRO A 81 -5.05 51.02 38.71
CA PRO A 81 -4.26 50.57 39.86
C PRO A 81 -2.73 50.78 39.76
N HIS A 82 -2.06 50.92 40.91
CA HIS A 82 -0.59 51.02 41.00
C HIS A 82 0.10 49.71 40.60
N ASP A 83 1.32 49.81 40.06
CA ASP A 83 2.15 48.68 39.62
C ASP A 83 1.42 47.67 38.71
N TYR A 84 0.43 48.16 37.95
CA TYR A 84 -0.31 47.38 36.98
C TYR A 84 0.62 46.85 35.88
N GLN A 85 0.96 45.56 35.96
CA GLN A 85 1.89 44.89 35.06
C GLN A 85 1.55 43.41 34.87
N LEU A 86 2.07 42.79 33.81
CA LEU A 86 1.94 41.35 33.61
C LEU A 86 2.75 40.63 34.70
N ALA A 87 2.23 39.49 35.11
CA ALA A 87 2.93 38.53 35.96
C ALA A 87 3.16 37.25 35.13
N PRO A 88 4.04 37.29 34.10
CA PRO A 88 4.31 36.14 33.23
C PRO A 88 4.84 34.93 34.01
N GLU A 89 5.41 35.16 35.20
CA GLU A 89 5.83 34.13 36.15
C GLU A 89 4.67 33.28 36.68
N ILE A 90 3.43 33.76 36.60
CA ILE A 90 2.21 33.03 36.99
C ILE A 90 1.52 32.46 35.73
N SER A 91 1.31 33.30 34.71
CA SER A 91 0.77 32.93 33.40
C SER A 91 0.93 34.11 32.44
N PRO A 92 1.08 33.88 31.11
CA PRO A 92 1.21 34.95 30.11
C PRO A 92 0.05 35.95 30.09
N HIS A 93 -1.10 35.63 30.69
CA HIS A 93 -2.29 36.49 30.73
C HIS A 93 -2.62 37.03 32.13
N THR A 94 -1.80 36.75 33.15
CA THR A 94 -2.05 37.22 34.51
C THR A 94 -1.51 38.64 34.69
N VAL A 95 -2.30 39.50 35.34
CA VAL A 95 -1.91 40.85 35.75
C VAL A 95 -1.79 40.93 37.27
N LYS A 96 -0.79 41.67 37.76
CA LYS A 96 -0.64 42.04 39.18
C LYS A 96 -0.72 43.54 39.33
N PHE A 97 -1.32 43.99 40.43
CA PHE A 97 -1.49 45.41 40.75
C PHE A 97 -1.79 45.62 42.23
N TYR A 98 -1.65 46.86 42.68
CA TYR A 98 -2.11 47.34 43.97
C TYR A 98 -3.29 48.29 43.79
N LEU A 99 -4.38 48.05 44.52
CA LEU A 99 -5.53 48.95 44.51
C LEU A 99 -5.13 50.32 45.08
N HIS A 100 -5.57 51.39 44.41
CA HIS A 100 -5.42 52.75 44.90
C HIS A 100 -6.26 53.00 46.17
N ASP A 101 -6.01 54.15 46.81
CA ASP A 101 -6.92 54.71 47.80
C ASP A 101 -8.34 54.86 47.20
N LYS A 102 -9.38 54.72 48.04
CA LYS A 102 -10.81 54.81 47.66
C LYS A 102 -11.14 56.09 46.89
N VAL A 103 -10.33 57.14 47.03
CA VAL A 103 -10.46 58.43 46.33
C VAL A 103 -10.40 58.29 44.80
N GLN A 104 -9.71 57.27 44.28
CA GLN A 104 -9.61 57.01 42.83
C GLN A 104 -10.51 55.86 42.35
N ALA A 105 -11.29 55.27 43.27
CA ALA A 105 -12.28 54.25 42.93
C ALA A 105 -13.63 54.90 42.61
N GLU A 106 -14.36 54.36 41.64
CA GLU A 106 -15.74 54.78 41.42
C GLU A 106 -16.62 54.22 42.55
N ASN A 107 -17.35 55.12 43.22
CA ASN A 107 -18.37 54.70 44.17
C ASN A 107 -19.58 54.14 43.41
N ILE A 108 -19.76 52.84 43.53
CA ILE A 108 -20.85 52.07 42.91
C ILE A 108 -21.94 51.70 43.91
N LYS A 109 -21.88 52.22 45.14
CA LYS A 109 -23.00 52.13 46.08
C LYS A 109 -24.26 52.64 45.39
N ARG A 110 -25.31 51.84 45.47
CA ARG A 110 -26.64 52.20 45.03
C ARG A 110 -27.37 52.90 46.17
N ASP A 111 -28.22 53.85 45.81
CA ASP A 111 -28.95 54.68 46.78
C ASP A 111 -29.92 53.87 47.65
N ASP A 112 -30.26 52.63 47.24
CA ASP A 112 -31.12 51.68 47.97
C ASP A 112 -30.36 50.78 48.97
N GLN A 113 -29.03 50.94 49.08
CA GLN A 113 -28.20 50.13 49.98
C GLN A 113 -28.02 50.78 51.36
N ALA A 114 -28.06 49.96 52.42
CA ALA A 114 -27.93 50.41 53.80
C ALA A 114 -26.66 51.25 54.06
N ASP A 115 -26.69 52.13 55.06
CA ASP A 115 -25.63 53.11 55.33
C ASP A 115 -24.25 52.49 55.50
N LEU A 116 -24.17 51.31 56.11
CA LEU A 116 -22.92 50.56 56.35
C LEU A 116 -22.38 49.81 55.14
N VAL A 117 -23.12 49.75 54.02
CA VAL A 117 -22.65 49.11 52.80
C VAL A 117 -21.80 50.10 52.02
N GLU A 118 -20.56 49.70 51.72
CA GLU A 118 -19.69 50.39 50.78
C GLU A 118 -19.57 49.59 49.47
N GLY A 119 -19.41 50.29 48.35
CA GLY A 119 -19.21 49.68 47.04
C GLY A 119 -18.25 50.50 46.21
N TRP A 120 -17.11 49.92 45.86
CA TRP A 120 -16.04 50.58 45.13
C TRP A 120 -15.63 49.76 43.91
N ARG A 121 -15.33 50.43 42.80
CA ARG A 121 -14.90 49.81 41.55
C ARG A 121 -13.65 50.50 41.01
N TRP A 122 -12.66 49.69 40.63
CA TRP A 122 -11.50 50.13 39.86
C TRP A 122 -11.61 49.64 38.42
N TYR A 123 -11.14 50.45 37.48
CA TYR A 123 -11.13 50.10 36.06
C TYR A 123 -9.77 49.54 35.68
N LEU A 124 -9.76 48.39 34.99
CA LEU A 124 -8.55 47.81 34.42
C LEU A 124 -8.46 48.13 32.93
N PRO A 125 -7.44 48.89 32.49
CA PRO A 125 -7.21 49.08 31.07
C PRO A 125 -6.66 47.77 30.46
N ILE A 126 -7.40 47.17 29.52
CA ILE A 126 -6.98 45.99 28.75
C ILE A 126 -7.32 46.20 27.28
N TYR A 127 -6.41 45.81 26.39
CA TYR A 127 -6.71 45.64 24.96
C TYR A 127 -7.03 44.20 24.64
N LEU A 128 -8.08 44.02 23.85
CA LEU A 128 -8.46 42.73 23.30
C LEU A 128 -8.20 42.73 21.78
N LYS A 129 -7.37 41.81 21.30
CA LYS A 129 -7.26 41.49 19.88
C LYS A 129 -8.15 40.29 19.57
N PHE A 130 -8.93 40.42 18.51
CA PHE A 130 -9.77 39.35 17.99
C PHE A 130 -9.14 38.81 16.71
N TYR A 131 -8.95 37.49 16.65
CA TYR A 131 -8.46 36.78 15.47
C TYR A 131 -9.57 35.83 15.01
N GLY A 132 -10.05 36.02 13.78
CA GLY A 132 -11.05 35.17 13.15
C GLY A 132 -10.76 35.01 11.65
N VAL A 133 -11.21 33.91 11.06
CA VAL A 133 -11.16 33.65 9.61
C VAL A 133 -12.48 34.11 8.98
N LYS A 134 -12.41 34.85 7.87
CA LYS A 134 -13.60 35.40 7.20
C LYS A 134 -14.48 34.27 6.67
N ARG A 135 -15.77 34.30 6.96
CA ARG A 135 -16.76 33.35 6.42
C ARG A 135 -16.89 33.54 4.90
N VAL A 136 -16.68 32.47 4.14
CA VAL A 136 -16.91 32.45 2.69
C VAL A 136 -18.41 32.29 2.42
N VAL A 137 -18.97 33.14 1.57
CA VAL A 137 -20.40 33.11 1.21
C VAL A 137 -20.53 32.48 -0.17
N GLY A 138 -20.78 31.17 -0.22
CA GLY A 138 -20.95 30.39 -1.46
C GLY A 138 -20.67 28.90 -1.26
N ILE A 139 -20.71 28.13 -2.35
CA ILE A 139 -20.32 26.72 -2.43
C ILE A 139 -18.94 26.66 -3.10
N ASP A 140 -18.02 25.88 -2.56
CA ASP A 140 -16.68 25.69 -3.11
C ASP A 140 -16.14 24.34 -2.60
N LEU A 141 -16.21 23.30 -3.45
CA LEU A 141 -15.78 21.94 -3.09
C LEU A 141 -14.42 21.65 -3.71
N GLU A 142 -13.48 21.26 -2.87
CA GLU A 142 -12.09 21.07 -3.28
C GLU A 142 -11.63 19.63 -3.02
N VAL A 143 -10.91 19.07 -3.99
CA VAL A 143 -10.06 17.90 -3.78
C VAL A 143 -8.68 18.40 -3.36
N VAL A 144 -8.49 18.51 -2.04
CA VAL A 144 -7.27 19.08 -1.45
C VAL A 144 -6.07 18.18 -1.71
N GLU A 145 -6.25 16.87 -1.58
CA GLU A 145 -5.15 15.91 -1.64
C GLU A 145 -5.60 14.54 -2.17
N VAL A 146 -4.72 13.88 -2.91
CA VAL A 146 -4.82 12.46 -3.28
C VAL A 146 -3.48 11.83 -2.91
N GLU A 147 -3.52 10.76 -2.13
CA GLU A 147 -2.36 10.04 -1.63
C GLU A 147 -2.44 8.57 -2.04
N GLN A 148 -1.29 8.03 -2.46
CA GLN A 148 -1.12 6.62 -2.75
C GLN A 148 0.33 6.24 -2.45
N VAL A 149 0.52 5.08 -1.81
CA VAL A 149 1.86 4.50 -1.66
C VAL A 149 2.40 4.16 -3.05
N SER A 150 3.60 4.64 -3.37
CA SER A 150 4.30 4.39 -4.64
C SER A 150 5.73 3.96 -4.36
N PRO A 151 6.27 2.94 -5.04
CA PRO A 151 5.64 2.15 -6.10
C PRO A 151 4.58 1.15 -5.59
N VAL A 152 3.66 0.74 -6.48
CA VAL A 152 2.67 -0.32 -6.22
C VAL A 152 2.95 -1.56 -7.07
N ARG A 153 2.59 -2.74 -6.57
CA ARG A 153 2.74 -3.99 -7.31
C ARG A 153 1.65 -4.13 -8.39
N ALA A 154 2.04 -4.39 -9.63
CA ALA A 154 1.14 -4.65 -10.74
C ALA A 154 0.17 -5.77 -10.38
N GLY A 155 -1.12 -5.57 -10.67
CA GLY A 155 -2.12 -6.56 -10.38
C GLY A 155 -2.55 -6.70 -8.92
N SER A 156 -1.99 -5.91 -8.00
CA SER A 156 -2.47 -5.89 -6.62
C SER A 156 -3.71 -5.01 -6.46
N LYS A 157 -4.54 -5.32 -5.45
CA LYS A 157 -5.58 -4.41 -4.96
C LYS A 157 -4.92 -3.40 -4.03
N GLN A 158 -5.14 -2.13 -4.30
CA GLN A 158 -4.58 -1.02 -3.53
C GLN A 158 -5.71 -0.17 -2.95
N MET A 159 -5.38 0.55 -1.87
CA MET A 159 -6.25 1.51 -1.23
C MET A 159 -5.58 2.88 -1.32
N GLY A 160 -6.17 3.78 -2.11
CA GLY A 160 -5.79 5.18 -2.15
C GLY A 160 -6.58 5.97 -1.12
N SER A 161 -6.09 7.15 -0.76
CA SER A 161 -6.80 8.09 0.10
C SER A 161 -6.88 9.47 -0.52
N CYS A 162 -7.91 10.22 -0.15
CA CYS A 162 -8.06 11.62 -0.55
C CYS A 162 -8.59 12.47 0.59
N LEU A 163 -8.27 13.77 0.54
CA LEU A 163 -8.81 14.79 1.40
C LEU A 163 -9.71 15.71 0.59
N LEU A 164 -10.96 15.83 1.01
CA LEU A 164 -11.98 16.69 0.42
C LEU A 164 -12.28 17.82 1.41
N ARG A 165 -12.54 19.02 0.89
CA ARG A 165 -12.89 20.19 1.69
C ARG A 165 -14.08 20.91 1.09
N ASN A 166 -14.96 21.44 1.93
CA ASN A 166 -15.95 22.43 1.53
C ASN A 166 -15.46 23.80 2.02
N ASN A 167 -14.84 24.58 1.13
CA ASN A 167 -14.41 25.94 1.40
C ASN A 167 -15.58 26.93 1.48
N GLY A 168 -16.80 26.47 1.15
CA GLY A 168 -18.03 27.23 1.26
C GLY A 168 -18.52 27.42 2.69
N GLY A 169 -19.64 28.13 2.83
CA GLY A 169 -20.22 28.49 4.13
C GLY A 169 -21.48 27.72 4.51
N LYS A 170 -21.84 26.66 3.77
CA LYS A 170 -23.07 25.89 3.95
C LYS A 170 -22.81 24.41 3.74
N LEU A 171 -23.64 23.60 4.40
CA LEU A 171 -23.78 22.17 4.13
C LEU A 171 -24.12 21.90 2.68
N GLU A 172 -23.37 21.02 2.04
CA GLU A 172 -23.61 20.60 0.66
C GLU A 172 -23.53 19.09 0.49
N THR A 173 -24.37 18.57 -0.39
CA THR A 173 -24.40 17.15 -0.78
C THR A 173 -23.88 17.01 -2.22
N PHE A 174 -22.84 16.20 -2.43
CA PHE A 174 -22.17 16.07 -3.72
C PHE A 174 -21.68 14.64 -3.97
N ARG A 175 -21.44 14.31 -5.25
CA ARG A 175 -20.87 13.01 -5.64
C ARG A 175 -19.36 13.14 -5.86
N VAL A 176 -18.62 12.14 -5.43
CA VAL A 176 -17.19 11.98 -5.69
C VAL A 176 -16.97 10.76 -6.57
N ASN A 177 -16.16 10.90 -7.61
CA ASN A 177 -15.77 9.84 -8.53
C ASN A 177 -14.26 9.58 -8.39
N TYR A 178 -13.90 8.31 -8.27
CA TYR A 178 -12.52 7.82 -8.21
C TYR A 178 -12.15 7.20 -9.56
N TRP A 179 -11.03 7.60 -10.13
CA TRP A 179 -10.59 7.18 -11.45
C TRP A 179 -9.18 6.57 -11.40
N ALA A 180 -8.96 5.53 -12.20
CA ALA A 180 -7.64 4.97 -12.50
C ALA A 180 -7.50 4.79 -14.02
N ASP A 181 -6.46 5.39 -14.62
CA ASP A 181 -6.19 5.39 -16.07
C ASP A 181 -7.44 5.71 -16.93
N GLY A 182 -8.18 6.74 -16.51
CA GLY A 182 -9.39 7.20 -17.21
C GLY A 182 -10.62 6.30 -17.05
N LYS A 183 -10.60 5.29 -16.17
CA LYS A 183 -11.77 4.48 -15.81
C LYS A 183 -12.24 4.76 -14.39
N VAL A 184 -13.55 4.87 -14.19
CA VAL A 184 -14.14 5.00 -12.84
C VAL A 184 -13.97 3.67 -12.10
N VAL A 185 -13.29 3.71 -10.96
CA VAL A 185 -13.08 2.55 -10.06
C VAL A 185 -14.04 2.56 -8.87
N GLY A 186 -14.65 3.71 -8.57
CA GLY A 186 -15.66 3.84 -7.52
C GLY A 186 -16.33 5.21 -7.55
N SER A 187 -17.47 5.32 -6.86
CA SER A 187 -18.12 6.61 -6.59
C SER A 187 -18.89 6.56 -5.29
N GLU A 188 -19.02 7.69 -4.61
CA GLU A 188 -19.86 7.83 -3.43
C GLU A 188 -20.53 9.21 -3.37
N VAL A 189 -21.60 9.33 -2.57
CA VAL A 189 -22.27 10.60 -2.30
C VAL A 189 -21.95 11.00 -0.87
N LEU A 190 -21.50 12.23 -0.71
CA LEU A 190 -21.05 12.81 0.55
C LEU A 190 -21.88 14.04 0.90
N GLU A 191 -21.87 14.36 2.19
CA GLU A 191 -22.45 15.56 2.74
C GLU A 191 -21.39 16.20 3.66
N LEU A 192 -21.10 17.49 3.47
CA LEU A 192 -20.01 18.19 4.17
C LEU A 192 -20.45 19.60 4.56
N GLU A 193 -20.34 19.95 5.86
CA GLU A 193 -20.61 21.30 6.34
C GLU A 193 -19.59 22.31 5.78
N GLY A 194 -19.98 23.59 5.76
CA GLY A 194 -19.07 24.66 5.33
C GLY A 194 -17.85 24.75 6.24
N GLY A 195 -16.65 24.81 5.65
CA GLY A 195 -15.37 24.81 6.35
C GLY A 195 -14.86 23.44 6.81
N GLU A 196 -15.64 22.37 6.62
CA GLU A 196 -15.23 21.02 7.04
C GLU A 196 -14.35 20.30 6.02
N ASP A 197 -13.57 19.37 6.56
CA ASP A 197 -12.68 18.47 5.84
C ASP A 197 -13.13 17.02 6.04
N CYS A 198 -13.00 16.22 4.99
CA CYS A 198 -13.36 14.82 5.02
C CYS A 198 -12.32 13.96 4.29
N ARG A 199 -11.70 13.03 5.03
CA ARG A 199 -10.84 12.00 4.45
C ARG A 199 -11.66 10.82 3.96
N ARG A 200 -11.32 10.32 2.77
CA ARG A 200 -11.90 9.11 2.18
C ARG A 200 -10.84 8.17 1.66
N ASN A 201 -11.17 6.89 1.67
CA ASN A 201 -10.35 5.83 1.12
C ASN A 201 -11.13 5.17 -0.02
N PHE A 202 -10.44 4.85 -1.10
CA PHE A 202 -11.02 4.16 -2.25
C PHE A 202 -10.14 2.98 -2.65
N ASN A 203 -10.79 1.86 -2.99
CA ASN A 203 -10.09 0.68 -3.45
C ASN A 203 -10.00 0.72 -4.98
N TRP A 204 -8.86 0.30 -5.51
CA TRP A 204 -8.63 0.22 -6.94
C TRP A 204 -7.71 -0.95 -7.29
N GLN A 205 -7.75 -1.37 -8.54
CA GLN A 205 -6.98 -2.50 -9.05
C GLN A 205 -5.84 -1.99 -9.90
N VAL A 206 -4.59 -2.28 -9.50
CA VAL A 206 -3.40 -1.83 -10.23
C VAL A 206 -3.31 -2.56 -11.57
N PRO A 207 -3.05 -1.86 -12.70
CA PRO A 207 -2.90 -2.50 -14.00
C PRO A 207 -1.73 -3.49 -14.00
N TRP A 208 -1.85 -4.56 -14.78
CA TRP A 208 -0.83 -5.61 -14.93
C TRP A 208 0.30 -5.21 -15.91
N LYS A 209 0.74 -3.96 -15.86
CA LYS A 209 1.77 -3.41 -16.77
C LYS A 209 2.82 -2.67 -15.95
N LYS A 210 4.08 -2.70 -16.43
CA LYS A 210 5.18 -1.93 -15.84
C LYS A 210 5.17 -0.54 -16.44
N GLU A 211 4.24 0.29 -15.99
CA GLU A 211 4.04 1.66 -16.45
C GLU A 211 3.58 2.53 -15.28
N GLU A 212 3.51 3.84 -15.51
CA GLU A 212 2.87 4.76 -14.58
C GLU A 212 1.35 4.63 -14.68
N CYS A 213 0.66 4.68 -13.54
CA CYS A 213 -0.80 4.70 -13.47
C CYS A 213 -1.28 6.07 -12.98
N LEU A 214 -2.26 6.67 -13.67
CA LEU A 214 -2.84 7.96 -13.31
C LEU A 214 -4.06 7.75 -12.42
N LEU A 215 -3.98 8.19 -11.16
CA LEU A 215 -5.12 8.24 -10.26
C LEU A 215 -5.70 9.65 -10.25
N ARG A 216 -7.02 9.76 -10.39
CA ARG A 216 -7.74 11.04 -10.33
C ARG A 216 -8.95 10.93 -9.41
N VAL A 217 -9.13 11.93 -8.56
CA VAL A 217 -10.33 12.11 -7.75
C VAL A 217 -11.04 13.37 -8.22
N GLU A 218 -12.35 13.27 -8.42
CA GLU A 218 -13.16 14.34 -8.99
C GLU A 218 -14.48 14.46 -8.24
N VAL A 219 -14.80 15.67 -7.78
CA VAL A 219 -16.08 16.08 -7.22
C VAL A 219 -16.97 16.56 -8.37
N GLU A 220 -18.18 16.04 -8.47
CA GLU A 220 -19.15 16.50 -9.46
C GLU A 220 -19.56 17.94 -9.18
N PRO A 221 -19.48 18.85 -10.18
CA PRO A 221 -19.87 20.24 -10.02
C PRO A 221 -21.28 20.44 -9.47
N VAL A 222 -21.43 21.31 -8.48
CA VAL A 222 -22.73 21.69 -7.91
C VAL A 222 -23.16 23.07 -8.42
N VAL A 223 -24.47 23.28 -8.56
CA VAL A 223 -25.01 24.57 -9.03
C VAL A 223 -24.67 25.68 -8.03
N GLY A 224 -23.96 26.71 -8.50
CA GLY A 224 -23.57 27.86 -7.68
C GLY A 224 -22.20 27.73 -7.03
N GLU A 225 -21.44 26.70 -7.40
CA GLU A 225 -20.04 26.54 -7.03
C GLU A 225 -19.15 27.63 -7.64
N ILE A 226 -18.25 28.18 -6.84
CA ILE A 226 -17.46 29.38 -7.19
C ILE A 226 -16.22 29.03 -8.02
N ASP A 227 -15.53 27.95 -7.66
CA ASP A 227 -14.36 27.45 -8.36
C ASP A 227 -14.64 26.00 -8.76
N LEU A 228 -14.51 25.72 -10.06
CA LEU A 228 -14.67 24.36 -10.60
C LEU A 228 -13.31 23.71 -10.90
N GLY A 229 -12.23 24.51 -10.85
CA GLY A 229 -10.88 24.08 -11.19
C GLY A 229 -10.22 23.26 -10.09
N ASN A 230 -10.69 23.42 -8.85
CA ASN A 230 -10.21 22.73 -7.65
C ASN A 230 -11.06 21.48 -7.30
N ASN A 231 -12.14 21.21 -8.04
CA ASN A 231 -12.98 20.02 -7.87
C ASN A 231 -12.28 18.70 -8.21
N TRP A 232 -11.06 18.72 -8.75
CA TRP A 232 -10.36 17.49 -9.09
C TRP A 232 -8.86 17.61 -8.86
N LYS A 233 -8.23 16.45 -8.63
CA LYS A 233 -6.79 16.34 -8.49
C LYS A 233 -6.32 14.99 -8.99
N GLU A 234 -5.12 14.94 -9.54
CA GLU A 234 -4.51 13.72 -10.06
C GLU A 234 -3.09 13.52 -9.54
N ILE A 235 -2.68 12.26 -9.46
CA ILE A 235 -1.32 11.84 -9.13
C ILE A 235 -0.89 10.73 -10.07
N VAL A 236 0.42 10.63 -10.27
CA VAL A 236 1.06 9.54 -11.03
C VAL A 236 1.65 8.55 -10.03
N VAL A 237 1.35 7.27 -10.20
CA VAL A 237 1.80 6.18 -9.33
C VAL A 237 2.68 5.22 -10.14
N GLU A 238 3.88 4.94 -9.65
CA GLU A 238 4.79 3.99 -10.29
C GLU A 238 4.30 2.55 -10.07
N VAL A 239 4.24 1.74 -11.14
CA VAL A 239 3.88 0.33 -11.05
C VAL A 239 5.09 -0.58 -11.26
N GLU A 240 5.37 -1.39 -10.24
CA GLU A 240 6.40 -2.43 -10.26
C GLU A 240 5.79 -3.77 -10.66
N LYS A 241 6.51 -4.57 -11.45
CA LYS A 241 6.09 -5.94 -11.71
C LYS A 241 6.14 -6.75 -10.40
N PRO A 242 5.27 -7.76 -10.24
CA PRO A 242 5.46 -8.78 -9.23
C PRO A 242 6.91 -9.27 -9.25
N ASP A 243 7.62 -9.06 -8.15
CA ASP A 243 8.86 -9.81 -7.92
C ASP A 243 8.49 -11.28 -7.87
N LEU A 244 9.00 -12.03 -8.86
CA LEU A 244 9.03 -13.48 -8.77
C LEU A 244 9.83 -13.81 -7.52
N VAL A 245 9.43 -14.86 -6.79
CA VAL A 245 10.33 -15.48 -5.82
C VAL A 245 11.60 -15.76 -6.60
N LYS A 246 12.70 -15.05 -6.29
CA LYS A 246 13.98 -15.27 -6.96
C LYS A 246 14.37 -16.70 -6.60
N PRO A 247 14.28 -17.65 -7.55
CA PRO A 247 14.58 -19.02 -7.22
C PRO A 247 16.10 -19.14 -7.16
N ASP A 248 16.60 -19.94 -6.22
CA ASP A 248 18.04 -20.24 -6.07
C ASP A 248 18.48 -21.33 -7.07
N CYS A 249 17.97 -21.28 -8.30
CA CYS A 249 18.18 -22.28 -9.35
C CYS A 249 18.93 -21.68 -10.56
N LEU A 250 19.52 -22.55 -11.37
CA LEU A 250 20.19 -22.16 -12.61
C LEU A 250 19.19 -22.11 -13.78
N PHE A 251 19.15 -20.99 -14.51
CA PHE A 251 18.34 -20.85 -15.72
C PHE A 251 19.06 -21.49 -16.91
N MET A 252 18.70 -22.74 -17.24
CA MET A 252 19.30 -23.47 -18.34
C MET A 252 18.42 -24.62 -18.83
N ASN A 253 18.53 -24.96 -20.11
CA ASN A 253 17.72 -26.02 -20.73
C ASN A 253 18.38 -27.39 -20.58
N LEU A 254 19.70 -27.43 -20.41
CA LEU A 254 20.51 -28.63 -20.27
C LEU A 254 21.55 -28.37 -19.17
N CYS A 255 21.60 -29.23 -18.17
CA CYS A 255 22.64 -29.25 -17.15
C CYS A 255 23.42 -30.56 -17.26
N GLU A 256 24.74 -30.48 -17.17
CA GLU A 256 25.63 -31.65 -17.20
C GLU A 256 26.55 -31.59 -15.99
N ASN A 257 26.83 -32.75 -15.40
CA ASN A 257 27.80 -32.89 -14.33
C ASN A 257 28.76 -34.06 -14.60
N GLU A 258 30.00 -33.93 -14.11
CA GLU A 258 30.97 -35.02 -14.13
C GLU A 258 31.72 -35.12 -12.80
N TRP A 259 31.95 -36.36 -12.35
CA TRP A 259 32.64 -36.61 -11.08
C TRP A 259 33.55 -37.82 -11.15
N LEU A 260 34.58 -37.81 -10.30
CA LEU A 260 35.54 -38.90 -10.20
C LEU A 260 35.19 -39.85 -9.05
N GLU A 261 35.25 -41.15 -9.30
CA GLU A 261 35.17 -42.18 -8.26
C GLU A 261 36.38 -43.09 -8.28
N THR A 262 36.98 -43.25 -7.11
CA THR A 262 38.08 -44.20 -6.93
C THR A 262 37.55 -45.55 -6.47
N TYR A 263 37.87 -46.60 -7.23
CA TYR A 263 37.64 -48.01 -6.91
C TYR A 263 38.92 -48.61 -6.35
N SER A 264 38.78 -49.53 -5.39
CA SER A 264 39.92 -50.27 -4.83
C SER A 264 39.61 -51.76 -4.76
N TRP A 265 40.60 -52.58 -5.06
CA TRP A 265 40.51 -54.04 -4.96
C TRP A 265 41.85 -54.65 -4.59
N ARG A 266 41.81 -55.87 -4.05
CA ARG A 266 43.01 -56.61 -3.66
C ARG A 266 43.49 -57.45 -4.83
N VAL A 267 44.79 -57.38 -5.10
CA VAL A 267 45.48 -58.23 -6.07
C VAL A 267 46.50 -59.06 -5.31
N SER A 268 46.43 -60.38 -5.46
CA SER A 268 47.44 -61.30 -4.93
C SER A 268 48.70 -61.26 -5.78
N TYR A 269 49.85 -61.37 -5.14
CA TYR A 269 51.12 -61.60 -5.81
C TYR A 269 51.97 -62.58 -5.00
N ASP A 270 52.86 -63.29 -5.69
CA ASP A 270 53.80 -64.20 -5.04
C ASP A 270 54.87 -63.40 -4.30
N CYS A 271 55.03 -63.68 -3.01
CA CYS A 271 56.06 -63.11 -2.15
C CYS A 271 56.80 -64.21 -1.38
N SER A 272 56.82 -65.41 -1.95
CA SER A 272 57.60 -66.52 -1.45
C SER A 272 59.09 -66.16 -1.36
N TYR A 273 59.76 -66.72 -0.38
CA TYR A 273 61.17 -66.46 -0.13
C TYR A 273 61.89 -67.72 0.33
N PHE A 274 63.21 -67.71 0.26
CA PHE A 274 64.08 -68.74 0.82
C PHE A 274 64.66 -68.23 2.13
N ASP A 275 64.64 -69.05 3.18
CA ASP A 275 65.31 -68.71 4.44
C ASP A 275 66.83 -68.89 4.37
N GLU A 276 67.53 -68.55 5.45
CA GLU A 276 69.00 -68.64 5.57
C GLU A 276 69.54 -70.07 5.38
N ASN A 277 68.68 -71.08 5.51
CA ASN A 277 69.02 -72.50 5.30
C ASN A 277 68.64 -73.01 3.90
N GLY A 278 68.13 -72.13 3.03
CA GLY A 278 67.73 -72.47 1.66
C GLY A 278 66.39 -73.19 1.56
N VAL A 279 65.54 -73.16 2.59
CA VAL A 279 64.18 -73.74 2.56
C VAL A 279 63.21 -72.76 1.92
N TYR A 280 62.41 -73.23 0.94
CA TYR A 280 61.39 -72.42 0.27
C TYR A 280 60.12 -72.28 1.11
N HIS A 281 59.71 -71.04 1.36
CA HIS A 281 58.49 -70.71 2.08
C HIS A 281 57.48 -70.08 1.10
N PRO A 282 56.48 -70.83 0.62
CA PRO A 282 55.44 -70.28 -0.25
C PRO A 282 54.57 -69.30 0.54
N SER A 283 54.41 -68.09 0.02
CA SER A 283 53.57 -67.07 0.63
C SER A 283 52.88 -66.24 -0.45
N THR A 284 51.60 -65.94 -0.22
CA THR A 284 50.83 -65.04 -1.09
C THR A 284 50.59 -63.74 -0.35
N CYS A 285 51.13 -62.66 -0.90
CA CYS A 285 50.92 -61.33 -0.39
C CYS A 285 49.79 -60.64 -1.15
N TRP A 286 49.21 -59.63 -0.51
CA TRP A 286 48.13 -58.84 -1.07
C TRP A 286 48.54 -57.38 -1.11
N ARG A 287 48.29 -56.73 -2.25
CA ARG A 287 48.37 -55.27 -2.35
C ARG A 287 47.04 -54.71 -2.81
N THR A 288 46.70 -53.54 -2.30
CA THR A 288 45.55 -52.78 -2.76
C THR A 288 45.94 -52.07 -4.06
N ARG A 289 45.15 -52.27 -5.11
CA ARG A 289 45.21 -51.47 -6.33
C ARG A 289 44.03 -50.52 -6.34
N THR A 290 44.26 -49.30 -6.82
CA THR A 290 43.23 -48.28 -7.00
C THR A 290 43.15 -47.84 -8.46
N GLU A 291 41.95 -47.51 -8.92
CA GLU A 291 41.70 -46.93 -10.23
C GLU A 291 40.58 -45.89 -10.11
N THR A 292 40.77 -44.73 -10.73
CA THR A 292 39.81 -43.63 -10.70
C THR A 292 39.09 -43.56 -12.04
N VAL A 293 37.76 -43.57 -11.98
CA VAL A 293 36.86 -43.54 -13.14
C VAL A 293 36.08 -42.23 -13.11
N ASN A 294 35.97 -41.56 -14.26
CA ASN A 294 35.11 -40.39 -14.43
C ASN A 294 33.70 -40.82 -14.81
N TYR A 295 32.66 -40.32 -14.14
CA TYR A 295 31.25 -40.55 -14.42
C TYR A 295 30.57 -39.25 -14.84
N ARG A 296 29.45 -39.36 -15.55
CA ARG A 296 28.70 -38.24 -16.10
C ARG A 296 27.21 -38.42 -15.91
N GLU A 297 26.53 -37.29 -15.78
CA GLU A 297 25.08 -37.21 -15.83
C GLU A 297 24.65 -35.96 -16.59
N SER A 298 23.43 -35.99 -17.15
CA SER A 298 22.80 -34.84 -17.76
C SER A 298 21.30 -34.82 -17.55
N LEU A 299 20.76 -33.60 -17.44
CA LEU A 299 19.32 -33.33 -17.38
C LEU A 299 18.97 -32.26 -18.39
N GLU A 300 18.08 -32.59 -19.33
CA GLU A 300 17.43 -31.63 -20.22
C GLU A 300 15.99 -31.36 -19.73
N VAL A 301 15.61 -30.09 -19.65
CA VAL A 301 14.27 -29.64 -19.25
C VAL A 301 13.67 -28.82 -20.38
N ILE A 302 12.46 -29.20 -20.80
CA ILE A 302 11.69 -28.50 -21.83
C ILE A 302 10.34 -28.09 -21.23
N LEU A 303 10.08 -26.79 -21.17
CA LEU A 303 8.80 -26.23 -20.75
C LEU A 303 8.00 -25.85 -21.99
N GLU A 304 6.77 -26.35 -22.10
CA GLU A 304 5.85 -26.08 -23.19
C GLU A 304 4.52 -25.55 -22.63
N ILE A 305 4.01 -24.47 -23.26
CA ILE A 305 2.68 -23.92 -23.01
C ILE A 305 1.81 -24.23 -24.23
N ASN A 306 0.58 -24.69 -24.00
CA ASN A 306 -0.37 -24.93 -25.08
C ASN A 306 -1.76 -24.35 -24.75
N THR A 307 -2.10 -23.25 -25.43
CA THR A 307 -3.41 -22.59 -25.32
C THR A 307 -4.44 -23.13 -26.33
N LYS A 308 -4.05 -24.06 -27.21
CA LYS A 308 -4.87 -24.65 -28.29
C LYS A 308 -5.42 -23.64 -29.30
N GLN A 309 -4.86 -22.43 -29.38
CA GLN A 309 -5.31 -21.39 -30.33
C GLN A 309 -4.71 -21.53 -31.74
N CYS A 310 -3.97 -22.62 -32.02
CA CYS A 310 -3.48 -22.95 -33.36
C CYS A 310 -4.44 -23.86 -34.15
N GLU A 311 -5.45 -24.43 -33.48
CA GLU A 311 -6.45 -25.32 -34.09
C GLU A 311 -7.79 -24.57 -34.21
N ASP A 312 -8.61 -24.85 -35.23
CA ASP A 312 -9.89 -24.18 -35.47
C ASP A 312 -11.09 -24.92 -34.84
N ARG A 313 -10.83 -26.01 -34.11
CA ARG A 313 -11.84 -26.93 -33.60
C ARG A 313 -11.60 -27.24 -32.13
N GLY A 314 -12.69 -27.21 -31.38
CA GLY A 314 -12.71 -27.54 -29.97
C GLY A 314 -13.26 -26.39 -29.14
N ARG A 315 -13.73 -26.72 -27.94
CA ARG A 315 -14.22 -25.75 -26.94
C ARG A 315 -13.17 -24.68 -26.62
N GLU A 316 -11.91 -25.07 -26.69
CA GLU A 316 -10.77 -24.35 -26.14
C GLU A 316 -10.19 -23.37 -27.16
N SER A 317 -10.37 -23.65 -28.45
CA SER A 317 -9.84 -22.87 -29.57
C SER A 317 -10.75 -21.72 -30.01
N ARG A 318 -11.68 -21.26 -29.16
CA ARG A 318 -12.67 -20.26 -29.58
C ARG A 318 -12.06 -18.87 -29.83
N GLY A 319 -10.89 -18.59 -29.25
CA GLY A 319 -10.09 -17.41 -29.56
C GLY A 319 -9.33 -17.49 -30.89
N TYR A 320 -9.29 -18.65 -31.55
CA TYR A 320 -8.55 -18.92 -32.78
C TYR A 320 -8.79 -17.87 -33.86
N TRP A 321 -10.06 -17.50 -34.09
CA TRP A 321 -10.46 -16.58 -35.17
C TRP A 321 -9.87 -15.17 -35.06
N GLU A 322 -9.44 -14.76 -33.86
CA GLU A 322 -8.76 -13.49 -33.65
C GLU A 322 -7.25 -13.69 -33.44
N ILE A 323 -6.88 -14.70 -32.66
CA ILE A 323 -5.49 -14.96 -32.23
C ILE A 323 -4.65 -15.50 -33.39
N TYR A 324 -5.13 -16.50 -34.12
CA TYR A 324 -4.36 -17.12 -35.20
C TYR A 324 -4.06 -16.12 -36.34
N PRO A 325 -5.04 -15.34 -36.87
CA PRO A 325 -4.72 -14.30 -37.84
C PRO A 325 -3.77 -13.23 -37.29
N ALA A 326 -3.85 -12.91 -36.00
CA ALA A 326 -2.96 -11.93 -35.39
C ALA A 326 -1.49 -12.38 -35.32
N THR A 327 -1.20 -13.69 -35.37
CA THR A 327 0.18 -14.21 -35.47
C THR A 327 0.67 -14.36 -36.91
N GLN A 328 -0.21 -14.23 -37.90
CA GLN A 328 0.15 -14.25 -39.32
C GLN A 328 0.77 -12.93 -39.80
N ARG A 329 1.34 -12.94 -41.01
CA ARG A 329 2.03 -11.79 -41.59
C ARG A 329 1.12 -10.56 -41.67
N GLY A 330 1.53 -9.48 -41.01
CA GLY A 330 0.77 -8.23 -40.89
C GLY A 330 -0.14 -8.16 -39.66
N GLY A 331 -0.21 -9.21 -38.85
CA GLY A 331 -0.93 -9.24 -37.58
C GLY A 331 -0.11 -8.67 -36.40
N LYS A 332 -0.81 -8.32 -35.32
CA LYS A 332 -0.26 -7.67 -34.11
C LYS A 332 0.82 -8.51 -33.40
N PHE A 333 0.75 -9.83 -33.52
CA PHE A 333 1.64 -10.80 -32.88
C PHE A 333 2.44 -11.60 -33.90
N TYR A 334 2.73 -11.02 -35.08
CA TYR A 334 3.43 -11.69 -36.16
C TYR A 334 4.68 -12.44 -35.69
N GLY A 335 4.77 -13.73 -36.03
CA GLY A 335 5.92 -14.58 -35.71
C GLY A 335 5.89 -15.23 -34.32
N ARG A 336 4.82 -15.02 -33.53
CA ARG A 336 4.58 -15.78 -32.29
C ARG A 336 3.80 -17.06 -32.55
N ASP A 337 4.00 -18.06 -31.69
CA ASP A 337 3.17 -19.26 -31.68
C ASP A 337 1.78 -18.92 -31.14
N PRO A 338 0.67 -19.18 -31.87
CA PRO A 338 -0.69 -19.03 -31.37
C PRO A 338 -0.91 -19.78 -30.04
N ASN A 339 -0.26 -20.92 -29.84
CA ASN A 339 -0.39 -21.73 -28.63
C ASN A 339 0.27 -21.09 -27.38
N GLN A 340 0.93 -19.93 -27.54
CA GLN A 340 1.42 -19.09 -26.45
C GLN A 340 0.53 -17.86 -26.20
N ILE A 341 -0.60 -17.74 -26.90
CA ILE A 341 -1.54 -16.61 -26.77
C ILE A 341 -2.90 -17.16 -26.35
N THR A 342 -3.53 -16.53 -25.36
CA THR A 342 -4.87 -16.88 -24.87
C THR A 342 -5.65 -15.62 -24.45
N ARG A 343 -6.88 -15.79 -23.98
CA ARG A 343 -7.73 -14.72 -23.44
C ARG A 343 -7.79 -14.77 -21.92
N SER A 344 -8.17 -13.66 -21.30
CA SER A 344 -8.47 -13.65 -19.87
C SER A 344 -9.62 -14.62 -19.58
N GLY A 345 -9.53 -15.41 -18.51
CA GLY A 345 -10.51 -16.44 -18.16
C GLY A 345 -10.38 -17.77 -18.90
N TYR A 346 -9.49 -17.89 -19.90
CA TYR A 346 -9.27 -19.16 -20.61
C TYR A 346 -8.17 -19.98 -19.92
N GLY A 347 -8.32 -21.30 -20.02
CA GLY A 347 -7.36 -22.27 -19.50
C GLY A 347 -6.31 -22.66 -20.54
N PHE A 348 -5.08 -22.88 -20.10
CA PHE A 348 -4.01 -23.41 -20.94
C PHE A 348 -3.28 -24.58 -20.26
N GLU A 349 -2.68 -25.44 -21.08
CA GLU A 349 -1.90 -26.59 -20.62
C GLU A 349 -0.45 -26.15 -20.38
N VAL A 350 0.14 -26.66 -19.30
CA VAL A 350 1.57 -26.58 -19.04
C VAL A 350 2.14 -27.98 -19.01
N VAL A 351 3.15 -28.22 -19.84
CA VAL A 351 3.84 -29.50 -19.93
C VAL A 351 5.33 -29.26 -19.69
N VAL A 352 5.89 -29.96 -18.72
CA VAL A 352 7.34 -30.00 -18.51
C VAL A 352 7.83 -31.38 -18.89
N LYS A 353 8.81 -31.47 -19.78
CA LYS A 353 9.47 -32.73 -20.15
C LYS A 353 10.87 -32.72 -19.58
N THR A 354 11.22 -33.77 -18.85
CA THR A 354 12.56 -33.95 -18.27
C THR A 354 13.21 -35.17 -18.89
N ILE A 355 14.42 -35.02 -19.41
CA ILE A 355 15.21 -36.11 -20.02
C ILE A 355 16.49 -36.26 -19.20
N TYR A 356 16.58 -37.33 -18.41
CA TYR A 356 17.72 -37.62 -17.55
C TYR A 356 18.56 -38.76 -18.11
N TRP A 357 19.89 -38.65 -18.01
CA TRP A 357 20.85 -39.67 -18.41
C TRP A 357 22.00 -39.74 -17.43
N THR A 358 22.49 -40.95 -17.14
CA THR A 358 23.71 -41.17 -16.36
C THR A 358 24.44 -42.41 -16.82
N ASP A 359 25.77 -42.40 -16.72
CA ASP A 359 26.62 -43.56 -16.94
C ASP A 359 27.10 -44.23 -15.64
N TRP A 360 26.42 -43.95 -14.53
CA TRP A 360 26.74 -44.51 -13.21
C TRP A 360 26.89 -46.04 -13.23
N GLU A 361 27.98 -46.51 -12.64
CA GLU A 361 28.41 -47.92 -12.60
C GLU A 361 28.58 -48.65 -13.95
N THR A 362 28.43 -47.99 -15.09
CA THR A 362 28.63 -48.63 -16.41
C THR A 362 30.11 -48.89 -16.72
N LYS A 363 31.02 -48.19 -16.02
CA LYS A 363 32.47 -48.19 -16.25
C LYS A 363 33.27 -48.77 -15.07
N VAL A 364 32.66 -49.61 -14.24
CA VAL A 364 33.33 -50.24 -13.08
C VAL A 364 34.50 -51.11 -13.57
N PRO A 365 35.72 -50.95 -13.03
CA PRO A 365 36.84 -51.82 -13.39
C PRO A 365 36.49 -53.29 -13.09
N ARG A 366 36.75 -54.19 -14.03
CA ARG A 366 36.33 -55.62 -13.94
C ARG A 366 36.79 -56.34 -12.66
N ALA A 367 37.92 -55.93 -12.09
CA ALA A 367 38.49 -56.52 -10.88
C ALA A 367 37.99 -55.85 -9.58
N ALA A 368 37.26 -54.74 -9.69
CA ALA A 368 36.65 -54.03 -8.58
C ALA A 368 35.19 -54.45 -8.39
N ARG A 369 34.68 -54.25 -7.18
CA ARG A 369 33.24 -54.38 -6.89
C ARG A 369 32.56 -53.04 -7.15
N ALA A 370 31.38 -53.08 -7.78
CA ALA A 370 30.47 -51.94 -7.88
C ALA A 370 30.17 -51.35 -6.49
N LYS A 371 30.00 -50.04 -6.42
CA LYS A 371 29.66 -49.32 -5.18
C LYS A 371 28.17 -49.45 -4.83
N GLY A 372 27.31 -49.70 -5.82
CA GLY A 372 25.86 -49.80 -5.71
C GLY A 372 25.16 -48.44 -5.71
N GLY A 373 23.83 -48.49 -5.69
CA GLY A 373 22.95 -47.32 -5.79
C GLY A 373 22.55 -46.99 -7.23
N SER A 374 21.54 -46.14 -7.38
CA SER A 374 21.08 -45.60 -8.65
C SER A 374 20.86 -44.10 -8.50
N PHE A 375 21.17 -43.35 -9.55
CA PHE A 375 20.76 -41.97 -9.68
C PHE A 375 19.54 -41.93 -10.60
N GLU A 376 18.48 -41.27 -10.15
CA GLU A 376 17.22 -41.15 -10.87
C GLU A 376 17.04 -39.72 -11.36
N GLY A 377 16.14 -39.56 -12.33
CA GLY A 377 15.69 -38.25 -12.78
C GLY A 377 14.99 -37.43 -11.69
N PRO A 378 14.46 -36.25 -12.04
CA PRO A 378 13.83 -35.34 -11.09
C PRO A 378 12.73 -35.98 -10.24
N GLY A 379 12.79 -35.74 -8.93
CA GLY A 379 11.77 -36.19 -7.99
C GLY A 379 10.58 -35.23 -7.87
N GLU A 380 10.77 -33.96 -8.20
CA GLU A 380 9.77 -32.92 -8.09
C GLU A 380 9.88 -31.88 -9.22
N VAL A 381 8.72 -31.48 -9.74
CA VAL A 381 8.59 -30.36 -10.67
C VAL A 381 7.46 -29.48 -10.18
N VAL A 382 7.73 -28.18 -10.03
CA VAL A 382 6.71 -27.18 -9.69
C VAL A 382 6.69 -26.08 -10.75
N VAL A 383 5.55 -25.45 -10.93
CA VAL A 383 5.36 -24.32 -11.84
C VAL A 383 4.84 -23.12 -11.07
N GLN A 384 5.45 -21.95 -11.30
CA GLN A 384 5.04 -20.67 -10.75
C GLN A 384 4.41 -19.80 -11.85
N PHE A 385 3.23 -19.24 -11.57
CA PHE A 385 2.49 -18.37 -12.49
C PHE A 385 2.56 -16.90 -12.04
N HIS A 386 2.95 -15.99 -12.94
CA HIS A 386 3.16 -14.56 -12.64
C HIS A 386 1.89 -13.76 -12.33
N ASP A 387 0.72 -14.20 -12.81
CA ASP A 387 -0.57 -13.53 -12.61
C ASP A 387 -1.11 -13.67 -11.18
N ARG A 388 -0.77 -14.72 -10.43
CA ARG A 388 -1.20 -14.85 -9.03
C ARG A 388 -0.06 -15.11 -8.05
N GLY A 389 1.16 -15.35 -8.55
CA GLY A 389 2.29 -15.83 -7.74
C GLY A 389 2.07 -17.24 -7.21
N GLU A 390 1.12 -17.98 -7.78
CA GLU A 390 0.74 -19.33 -7.38
C GLU A 390 1.83 -20.32 -7.79
N ILE A 391 2.18 -21.23 -6.89
CA ILE A 391 3.13 -22.33 -7.15
C ILE A 391 2.35 -23.63 -7.10
N ILE A 392 2.33 -24.35 -8.21
CA ILE A 392 1.59 -25.60 -8.37
C ILE A 392 2.59 -26.73 -8.61
N ARG A 393 2.46 -27.83 -7.87
CA ARG A 393 3.23 -29.05 -8.09
C ARG A 393 2.66 -29.84 -9.26
N LEU A 394 3.52 -30.22 -10.20
CA LEU A 394 3.13 -31.05 -11.33
C LEU A 394 3.13 -32.54 -10.96
N GLU A 395 2.30 -33.31 -11.65
CA GLU A 395 2.23 -34.75 -11.56
C GLU A 395 2.95 -35.41 -12.75
N PRO A 396 3.75 -36.46 -12.52
CA PRO A 396 4.32 -37.26 -13.59
C PRO A 396 3.21 -38.10 -14.23
N VAL A 397 2.84 -37.79 -15.47
CA VAL A 397 1.77 -38.49 -16.20
C VAL A 397 2.29 -39.59 -17.12
N GLU A 398 3.56 -39.51 -17.49
CA GLU A 398 4.23 -40.50 -18.33
C GLU A 398 5.70 -40.62 -17.89
N LYS A 399 6.18 -41.85 -17.74
CA LYS A 399 7.58 -42.16 -17.50
C LYS A 399 7.99 -43.29 -18.45
N ARG A 400 8.95 -43.04 -19.32
CA ARG A 400 9.45 -44.01 -20.29
C ARG A 400 10.96 -44.02 -20.37
N GLN A 401 11.51 -45.20 -20.64
CA GLN A 401 12.93 -45.39 -20.86
C GLN A 401 13.20 -45.47 -22.37
N GLU A 402 13.97 -44.54 -22.92
CA GLU A 402 14.43 -44.58 -24.30
C GLU A 402 15.95 -44.76 -24.34
N LYS A 403 16.39 -45.98 -24.70
CA LYS A 403 17.80 -46.40 -24.60
C LYS A 403 18.29 -46.23 -23.16
N ASP A 404 19.25 -45.33 -22.96
CA ASP A 404 19.88 -45.07 -21.66
C ASP A 404 19.28 -43.83 -20.98
N ARG A 405 18.25 -43.21 -21.57
CA ARG A 405 17.64 -41.97 -21.08
C ARG A 405 16.28 -42.25 -20.45
N GLU A 406 16.05 -41.65 -19.30
CA GLU A 406 14.75 -41.58 -18.64
C GLU A 406 14.02 -40.32 -19.11
N ILE A 407 12.83 -40.48 -19.69
CA ILE A 407 11.98 -39.37 -20.12
C ILE A 407 10.73 -39.36 -19.25
N THR A 408 10.50 -38.25 -18.56
CA THR A 408 9.30 -38.05 -17.74
C THR A 408 8.55 -36.81 -18.22
N VAL A 409 7.24 -36.96 -18.42
CA VAL A 409 6.32 -35.87 -18.79
C VAL A 409 5.51 -35.50 -17.57
N TRP A 410 5.59 -34.23 -17.20
CA TRP A 410 4.93 -33.64 -16.05
C TRP A 410 3.83 -32.70 -16.52
N LYS A 411 2.66 -32.79 -15.91
CA LYS A 411 1.51 -31.93 -16.21
C LYS A 411 0.88 -31.41 -14.92
N LEU A 412 0.08 -30.37 -15.03
CA LEU A 412 -0.75 -29.90 -13.92
C LEU A 412 -1.62 -31.04 -13.37
N PRO A 413 -1.97 -31.02 -12.06
CA PRO A 413 -2.91 -31.97 -11.50
C PRO A 413 -4.25 -31.91 -12.23
N GLU A 414 -4.96 -33.03 -12.24
CA GLU A 414 -6.31 -33.08 -12.83
C GLU A 414 -7.32 -32.50 -11.84
N GLU A 415 -7.99 -31.42 -12.25
CA GLU A 415 -8.96 -30.73 -11.42
C GLU A 415 -10.33 -30.71 -12.11
N ALA A 416 -11.39 -30.70 -11.29
CA ALA A 416 -12.76 -30.55 -11.77
C ALA A 416 -13.10 -29.07 -11.89
N TYR A 417 -13.45 -28.64 -13.10
CA TYR A 417 -13.95 -27.30 -13.38
C TYR A 417 -15.42 -27.37 -13.78
N VAL A 418 -16.23 -26.50 -13.19
CA VAL A 418 -17.63 -26.36 -13.56
C VAL A 418 -17.78 -25.10 -14.39
N PHE A 419 -18.27 -25.26 -15.61
CA PHE A 419 -18.44 -24.19 -16.57
C PHE A 419 -19.78 -23.48 -16.39
N SER A 420 -19.91 -22.32 -17.03
CA SER A 420 -21.10 -21.46 -17.01
C SER A 420 -22.38 -22.13 -17.52
N ASP A 421 -22.27 -23.18 -18.32
CA ASP A 421 -23.37 -24.02 -18.79
C ASP A 421 -23.76 -25.14 -17.80
N GLY A 422 -23.06 -25.25 -16.68
CA GLY A 422 -23.25 -26.26 -15.64
C GLY A 422 -22.53 -27.57 -15.91
N GLU A 423 -21.80 -27.71 -17.02
CA GLU A 423 -21.00 -28.90 -17.30
C GLU A 423 -19.78 -28.96 -16.37
N THR A 424 -19.50 -30.14 -15.81
CA THR A 424 -18.28 -30.38 -15.03
C THR A 424 -17.30 -31.19 -15.86
N ILE A 425 -16.11 -30.64 -16.10
CA ILE A 425 -15.06 -31.28 -16.89
C ILE A 425 -13.82 -31.44 -16.02
N TRP A 426 -13.18 -32.60 -16.12
CA TRP A 426 -11.89 -32.89 -15.49
C TRP A 426 -10.78 -32.63 -16.50
N GLU A 427 -9.85 -31.74 -16.16
CA GLU A 427 -8.75 -31.38 -17.04
C GLU A 427 -7.53 -30.85 -16.27
N ARG A 428 -6.37 -30.83 -16.94
CA ARG A 428 -5.06 -30.48 -16.38
C ARG A 428 -4.62 -29.11 -16.88
N LYS A 429 -5.28 -28.05 -16.40
CA LYS A 429 -5.13 -26.70 -16.96
C LYS A 429 -4.95 -25.63 -15.91
N TYR A 430 -4.30 -24.56 -16.32
CA TYR A 430 -4.24 -23.33 -15.54
C TYR A 430 -5.22 -22.31 -16.12
N TYR A 431 -6.23 -21.94 -15.33
CA TYR A 431 -7.24 -20.94 -15.70
C TYR A 431 -6.88 -19.56 -15.16
N THR A 432 -6.67 -18.63 -16.09
CA THR A 432 -6.41 -17.21 -15.79
C THR A 432 -7.64 -16.54 -15.19
N GLU A 433 -7.47 -15.41 -14.50
CA GLU A 433 -8.63 -14.62 -14.06
C GLU A 433 -9.41 -14.05 -15.24
N VAL A 434 -10.73 -14.00 -15.11
CA VAL A 434 -11.63 -13.39 -16.09
C VAL A 434 -11.31 -11.92 -16.32
N GLU A 435 -10.82 -11.23 -15.30
CA GLU A 435 -10.48 -9.81 -15.32
C GLU A 435 -8.97 -9.58 -15.55
N LEU A 436 -8.22 -10.63 -15.87
CA LEU A 436 -6.78 -10.53 -16.12
C LEU A 436 -6.54 -9.65 -17.36
N PRO A 437 -5.83 -8.52 -17.26
CA PRO A 437 -5.61 -7.63 -18.39
C PRO A 437 -4.72 -8.24 -19.47
N ASP A 438 -4.84 -7.68 -20.67
CA ASP A 438 -3.93 -7.96 -21.77
C ASP A 438 -2.47 -7.70 -21.38
N GLY A 439 -1.58 -8.63 -21.70
CA GLY A 439 -0.17 -8.54 -21.35
C GLY A 439 0.61 -9.83 -21.54
N GLU A 440 1.91 -9.78 -21.30
CA GLU A 440 2.77 -10.98 -21.22
C GLU A 440 2.91 -11.42 -19.78
N TYR A 441 2.62 -12.68 -19.53
CA TYR A 441 2.69 -13.33 -18.23
C TYR A 441 3.73 -14.44 -18.29
N LEU A 442 4.56 -14.52 -17.26
CA LEU A 442 5.61 -15.52 -17.14
C LEU A 442 5.09 -16.78 -16.47
N VAL A 443 5.48 -17.93 -16.99
CA VAL A 443 5.31 -19.25 -16.38
C VAL A 443 6.70 -19.81 -16.15
N ARG A 444 7.03 -20.12 -14.90
CA ARG A 444 8.35 -20.62 -14.51
C ARG A 444 8.26 -22.05 -14.02
N ALA A 445 8.96 -22.98 -14.65
CA ALA A 445 9.15 -24.32 -14.13
C ALA A 445 10.42 -24.39 -13.27
N ILE A 446 10.32 -25.03 -12.11
CA ILE A 446 11.42 -25.32 -11.20
C ILE A 446 11.49 -26.84 -11.06
N VAL A 447 12.63 -27.43 -11.39
CA VAL A 447 12.87 -28.87 -11.40
C VAL A 447 13.90 -29.20 -10.32
N ALA A 448 13.50 -30.00 -9.34
CA ALA A 448 14.26 -30.21 -8.11
C ALA A 448 14.11 -31.64 -7.56
N PRO A 449 15.07 -32.07 -6.71
CA PRO A 449 16.45 -32.37 -7.09
C PRO A 449 16.53 -33.60 -8.01
N CYS A 450 17.66 -33.78 -8.71
CA CYS A 450 17.88 -34.91 -9.61
C CYS A 450 19.33 -35.40 -9.60
N GLY A 451 19.54 -36.67 -9.94
CA GLY A 451 20.88 -37.19 -10.12
C GLY A 451 21.76 -37.20 -8.87
N LYS A 452 23.08 -37.06 -9.06
CA LYS A 452 24.07 -37.02 -7.99
C LYS A 452 24.34 -35.60 -7.49
N GLU A 453 24.63 -34.66 -8.40
CA GLU A 453 24.95 -33.27 -8.06
C GLU A 453 24.25 -32.24 -8.96
N ILE A 454 23.37 -32.66 -9.86
CA ILE A 454 22.50 -31.70 -10.57
C ILE A 454 21.50 -31.13 -9.56
N GLY A 455 21.71 -29.86 -9.22
CA GLY A 455 20.83 -29.09 -8.34
C GLY A 455 19.50 -28.71 -9.00
N GLU A 456 18.93 -27.60 -8.56
CA GLU A 456 17.66 -27.11 -9.09
C GLU A 456 17.85 -26.37 -10.43
N ILE A 457 17.03 -26.72 -11.43
CA ILE A 457 17.01 -26.08 -12.75
C ILE A 457 15.71 -25.29 -12.92
N CYS A 458 15.82 -24.11 -13.52
CA CYS A 458 14.67 -23.30 -13.90
C CYS A 458 14.56 -23.05 -15.40
N GLN A 459 13.32 -23.05 -15.87
CA GLN A 459 12.91 -22.74 -17.24
C GLN A 459 11.79 -21.70 -17.18
N ASP A 460 11.84 -20.72 -18.08
CA ASP A 460 10.84 -19.66 -18.19
C ASP A 460 10.19 -19.72 -19.57
N GLU A 461 8.87 -19.67 -19.59
CA GLU A 461 8.09 -19.45 -20.80
C GLU A 461 7.08 -18.32 -20.60
N LYS A 462 6.56 -17.80 -21.72
CA LYS A 462 5.60 -16.69 -21.70
C LYS A 462 4.26 -17.11 -22.29
N VAL A 463 3.18 -16.70 -21.63
CA VAL A 463 1.83 -16.69 -22.17
C VAL A 463 1.37 -15.26 -22.36
N VAL A 464 0.77 -14.96 -23.50
CA VAL A 464 0.19 -13.64 -23.81
C VAL A 464 -1.30 -13.71 -23.56
N ILE A 465 -1.83 -12.76 -22.79
CA ILE A 465 -3.26 -12.51 -22.68
C ILE A 465 -3.63 -11.42 -23.67
N TYR A 466 -4.60 -11.72 -24.52
CA TYR A 466 -5.10 -10.81 -25.54
C TYR A 466 -6.62 -10.93 -25.69
N GLY A 467 -7.33 -9.93 -25.17
CA GLY A 467 -8.78 -9.89 -25.12
C GLY A 467 -9.36 -10.60 -23.89
N SER A 468 -10.66 -10.36 -23.68
CA SER A 468 -11.40 -10.94 -22.55
C SER A 468 -12.39 -12.02 -22.97
N ILE A 469 -12.80 -12.84 -22.00
CA ILE A 469 -13.88 -13.82 -22.14
C ILE A 469 -15.29 -13.21 -22.12
N TYR A 470 -15.47 -11.92 -21.84
CA TYR A 470 -16.82 -11.31 -21.86
C TYR A 470 -17.43 -11.23 -23.27
N ASP A 471 -16.65 -11.54 -24.30
CA ASP A 471 -17.11 -11.77 -25.68
C ASP A 471 -17.49 -13.25 -25.95
N ASP A 472 -17.31 -14.17 -24.99
CA ASP A 472 -17.52 -15.61 -25.16
C ASP A 472 -17.95 -16.33 -23.86
N LEU A 473 -19.24 -16.65 -23.71
CA LEU A 473 -19.82 -17.16 -22.46
C LEU A 473 -19.49 -18.64 -22.12
N TYR A 474 -18.81 -19.41 -22.97
CA TYR A 474 -18.80 -20.89 -22.90
C TYR A 474 -17.51 -21.55 -22.35
N THR A 475 -16.48 -20.79 -22.01
CA THR A 475 -15.13 -21.35 -21.72
C THR A 475 -14.55 -21.01 -20.35
N ARG A 476 -15.30 -20.34 -19.47
CA ARG A 476 -14.83 -20.03 -18.11
C ARG A 476 -15.45 -20.96 -17.07
N PRO A 477 -14.66 -21.36 -16.06
CA PRO A 477 -15.21 -21.84 -14.81
C PRO A 477 -16.13 -20.77 -14.19
N ALA A 478 -17.26 -21.20 -13.62
CA ALA A 478 -18.17 -20.32 -12.89
C ALA A 478 -17.51 -19.81 -11.59
N LYS A 479 -17.73 -18.54 -11.22
CA LYS A 479 -17.27 -18.01 -9.92
C LYS A 479 -18.08 -18.70 -8.81
N LYS A 480 -17.47 -18.97 -7.64
CA LYS A 480 -18.16 -19.54 -6.46
C LYS A 480 -19.42 -18.78 -6.01
N GLN A 481 -19.56 -17.52 -6.43
CA GLN A 481 -20.69 -16.63 -6.11
C GLN A 481 -21.82 -16.68 -7.15
N GLU A 482 -21.63 -17.39 -8.27
CA GLU A 482 -22.62 -17.57 -9.34
C GLU A 482 -23.49 -18.83 -9.13
N TRP A 483 -23.47 -19.39 -7.90
CA TRP A 483 -24.16 -20.61 -7.48
C TRP A 483 -25.26 -20.32 -6.47
#